data_AF-A0A7S2W7R6-F1
#
_entry.id   AF-A0A7S2W7R6-F1
#
_cell.length_a   1.000
_cell.length_b   1.000
_cell.length_c   1.000
_cell.angle_alpha   90.00
_cell.angle_beta   90.00
_cell.angle_gamma   90.00
#
_symmetry.space_group_name_H-M   'P 1'
#
loop_
_entity.id
_entity.type
_entity.pdbx_description
1 polymer ?
#
loop_
_entity_poly.entity_id
_entity_poly.type
_entity_poly.pdbx_seq_one_letter_code
_entity_poly.pdbx_strand_id
1 'polypeptide(L)'
;MKGLVYNSSQVFSEWVLGEKAMYAETATAVVDIMVIACVAFAVSFFLTEKGLLFRILPVVLMVSTFRYTWSVQLNAGKCLVSLVTFTYMVRLWEICILRIYDYESLRERMLQCFGPVIELCLKQQAPADSRKRLKLFGWMLFEMVANAIVYAMAIVLIQQRYEWGIPLFVVYGLCAVTVLTVLTVEGVFNEMIFLVLDGSIPPKLMVYPYLSLSVREFWSKRWNRAVHYLLKRYIYIPAKVQLGLNSKVATFLTFVGSGVYHIVPLYVGNVSNESLLSMVLFFVLQAIFMIVEVPLGEKHWPTSLRWLWVFCCTFGPVKLFVSPYLELIDFTP
;
A
#
# COMPACT_ATOMS: atom_id res chain seq x y z
N MET A 1 47.19 5.08 32.67
CA MET A 1 45.86 4.75 32.11
C MET A 1 44.83 5.63 32.81
N LYS A 2 44.39 6.72 32.18
CA LYS A 2 43.26 7.52 32.68
C LYS A 2 41.99 6.87 32.14
N GLY A 3 41.18 6.30 33.04
CA GLY A 3 39.93 5.64 32.68
C GLY A 3 38.90 6.66 32.19
N LEU A 4 38.46 6.50 30.95
CA LEU A 4 37.26 7.17 30.43
C LEU A 4 36.06 6.50 31.11
N VAL A 5 35.53 7.15 32.15
CA VAL A 5 34.21 6.82 32.71
C VAL A 5 33.19 7.31 31.69
N TYR A 6 32.76 6.42 30.80
CA TYR A 6 31.70 6.70 29.84
C TYR A 6 30.38 6.78 30.60
N ASN A 7 29.77 7.97 30.64
CA ASN A 7 28.50 8.20 31.29
C ASN A 7 27.38 7.60 30.43
N SER A 8 26.87 6.42 30.82
CA SER A 8 25.87 5.66 30.05
C SER A 8 24.58 6.45 29.80
N SER A 9 24.23 7.41 30.67
CA SER A 9 23.07 8.28 30.48
C SER A 9 23.25 9.25 29.31
N GLN A 10 24.49 9.70 29.06
CA GLN A 10 24.78 10.66 28.00
C GLN A 10 24.75 9.98 26.63
N VAL A 11 25.32 8.77 26.52
CA VAL A 11 25.24 7.94 25.30
C VAL A 11 23.79 7.59 24.96
N PHE A 12 22.99 7.24 25.98
CA PHE A 12 21.57 6.96 25.77
C PHE A 12 20.81 8.20 25.28
N SER A 13 21.06 9.38 25.86
CA SER A 13 20.41 10.62 25.42
C SER A 13 20.80 11.05 24.00
N GLU A 14 22.07 10.92 23.63
CA GLU A 14 22.56 11.25 22.27
C GLU A 14 22.01 10.27 21.23
N TRP A 15 21.91 8.98 21.58
CA TRP A 15 21.34 7.94 20.71
C TRP A 15 19.84 8.14 20.48
N VAL A 16 19.06 8.41 21.55
CA VAL A 16 17.61 8.67 21.45
C VAL A 16 17.30 9.95 20.69
N LEU A 17 18.11 11.01 20.86
CA LEU A 17 17.94 12.26 20.12
C LEU A 17 18.31 12.09 18.63
N GLY A 18 19.35 11.31 18.33
CA GLY A 18 19.74 10.97 16.96
C GLY A 18 18.67 10.18 16.21
N GLU A 19 18.09 9.15 16.84
CA GLU A 19 16.98 8.39 16.25
C GLU A 19 15.74 9.26 16.03
N LYS A 20 15.32 10.06 17.03
CA LYS A 20 14.14 10.93 16.89
C LYS A 20 14.31 11.96 15.76
N ALA A 21 15.50 12.51 15.59
CA ALA A 21 15.80 13.42 14.48
C ALA A 21 15.74 12.69 13.12
N MET A 22 16.32 11.49 13.02
CA MET A 22 16.31 10.69 11.80
C MET A 22 14.89 10.26 11.36
N TYR A 23 14.05 9.81 12.30
CA TYR A 23 12.66 9.44 12.00
C TYR A 23 11.79 10.65 11.66
N ALA A 24 11.99 11.80 12.32
CA ALA A 24 11.30 13.04 11.98
C ALA A 24 11.70 13.54 10.60
N GLU A 25 12.99 13.52 10.25
CA GLU A 25 13.47 13.88 8.92
C GLU A 25 12.93 12.94 7.84
N THR A 26 12.88 11.63 8.11
CA THR A 26 12.34 10.65 7.14
C THR A 26 10.84 10.83 6.92
N ALA A 27 10.05 10.97 7.99
CA ALA A 27 8.61 11.19 7.88
C ALA A 27 8.29 12.54 7.20
N THR A 28 9.05 13.58 7.53
CA THR A 28 8.91 14.90 6.90
C THR A 28 9.32 14.84 5.44
N ALA A 29 10.41 14.17 5.09
CA ALA A 29 10.84 13.98 3.70
C ALA A 29 9.81 13.19 2.88
N VAL A 30 9.15 12.18 3.45
CA VAL A 30 8.09 11.44 2.75
C VAL A 30 6.87 12.33 2.51
N VAL A 31 6.43 13.08 3.52
CA VAL A 31 5.32 14.04 3.39
C VAL A 31 5.68 15.13 2.37
N ASP A 32 6.90 15.66 2.42
CA ASP A 32 7.39 16.69 1.50
C ASP A 32 7.50 16.15 0.08
N ILE A 33 7.99 14.93 -0.14
CA ILE A 33 8.03 14.30 -1.48
C ILE A 33 6.60 14.09 -2.00
N MET A 34 5.67 13.64 -1.17
CA MET A 34 4.27 13.48 -1.57
C MET A 34 3.62 14.82 -1.89
N VAL A 35 3.84 15.85 -1.06
CA VAL A 35 3.34 17.21 -1.29
C VAL A 35 3.99 17.83 -2.53
N ILE A 36 5.30 17.70 -2.72
CA ILE A 36 6.02 18.18 -3.91
C ILE A 36 5.54 17.44 -5.15
N ALA A 37 5.31 16.13 -5.11
CA ALA A 37 4.75 15.37 -6.22
C ALA A 37 3.31 15.83 -6.53
N CYS A 38 2.47 16.04 -5.51
CA CYS A 38 1.12 16.56 -5.66
C CYS A 38 1.08 18.00 -6.20
N VAL A 39 1.98 18.88 -5.75
CA VAL A 39 2.09 20.28 -6.19
C VAL A 39 2.70 20.38 -7.58
N ALA A 40 3.78 19.65 -7.87
CA ALA A 40 4.36 19.54 -9.20
C ALA A 40 3.34 19.01 -10.23
N PHE A 41 2.52 18.05 -9.80
CA PHE A 41 1.42 17.50 -10.58
C PHE A 41 0.30 18.53 -10.79
N ALA A 42 -0.14 19.24 -9.74
CA ALA A 42 -1.13 20.31 -9.85
C ALA A 42 -0.64 21.47 -10.74
N VAL A 43 0.62 21.87 -10.62
CA VAL A 43 1.24 22.91 -11.46
C VAL A 43 1.38 22.45 -12.90
N SER A 44 1.75 21.19 -13.15
CA SER A 44 1.80 20.63 -14.50
C SER A 44 0.39 20.56 -15.12
N PHE A 45 -0.63 20.23 -14.33
CA PHE A 45 -2.04 20.17 -14.76
C PHE A 45 -2.59 21.53 -15.22
N PHE A 46 -2.21 22.63 -14.54
CA PHE A 46 -2.64 23.99 -14.93
C PHE A 46 -1.83 24.61 -16.09
N LEU A 47 -0.67 24.05 -16.46
CA LEU A 47 0.24 24.64 -17.45
C LEU A 47 0.29 23.90 -18.81
N THR A 48 -0.35 22.73 -18.94
CA THR A 48 -0.17 21.80 -20.08
C THR A 48 -0.83 22.16 -21.41
N GLU A 49 -1.55 23.27 -21.55
CA GLU A 49 -1.93 23.75 -22.90
C GLU A 49 -0.72 24.26 -23.72
N LYS A 50 0.48 24.36 -23.13
CA LYS A 50 1.64 25.06 -23.72
C LYS A 50 2.81 24.20 -24.25
N GLY A 51 2.56 22.97 -24.71
CA GLY A 51 3.49 22.23 -25.59
C GLY A 51 4.35 21.11 -24.97
N LEU A 52 5.19 20.49 -25.81
CA LEU A 52 5.93 19.23 -25.56
C LEU A 52 6.80 19.26 -24.29
N LEU A 53 7.43 20.39 -23.98
CA LEU A 53 8.34 20.55 -22.83
C LEU A 53 7.63 20.27 -21.49
N PHE A 54 6.34 20.62 -21.38
CA PHE A 54 5.53 20.39 -20.17
C PHE A 54 5.05 18.93 -20.03
N ARG A 55 5.08 18.13 -21.11
CA ARG A 55 4.77 16.69 -21.08
C ARG A 55 5.92 15.85 -20.53
N ILE A 56 7.15 16.33 -20.66
CA ILE A 56 8.36 15.66 -20.16
C ILE A 56 8.66 16.09 -18.72
N LEU A 57 8.10 17.23 -18.26
CA LEU A 57 8.33 17.78 -16.93
C LEU A 57 8.00 16.80 -15.78
N PRO A 58 6.91 16.00 -15.80
CA PRO A 58 6.68 14.98 -14.78
C PRO A 58 7.75 13.88 -14.78
N VAL A 59 8.26 13.49 -15.95
CA VAL A 59 9.36 12.50 -16.09
C VAL A 59 10.68 13.10 -15.60
N VAL A 60 10.96 14.36 -15.92
CA VAL A 60 12.15 15.08 -15.43
C VAL A 60 12.08 15.29 -13.93
N LEU A 61 10.90 15.64 -13.39
CA LEU A 61 10.66 15.77 -11.95
C LEU A 61 10.73 14.40 -11.26
N MET A 62 10.26 13.34 -11.90
CA MET A 62 10.41 11.96 -11.40
C MET A 62 11.86 11.49 -11.41
N VAL A 63 12.64 11.79 -12.46
CA VAL A 63 14.07 11.44 -12.56
C VAL A 63 14.94 12.29 -11.63
N SER A 64 14.58 13.56 -11.42
CA SER A 64 15.28 14.44 -10.47
C SER A 64 14.92 14.12 -9.02
N THR A 65 13.67 13.76 -8.73
CA THR A 65 13.30 13.20 -7.42
C THR A 65 13.93 11.83 -7.22
N PHE A 66 14.04 10.98 -8.24
CA PHE A 66 14.80 9.71 -8.21
C PHE A 66 16.28 9.94 -7.87
N ARG A 67 16.92 10.97 -8.46
CA ARG A 67 18.32 11.31 -8.15
C ARG A 67 18.49 11.83 -6.72
N TYR A 68 17.56 12.64 -6.24
CA TYR A 68 17.56 13.17 -4.87
C TYR A 68 17.34 12.04 -3.85
N THR A 69 16.37 11.17 -4.09
CA THR A 69 16.05 10.02 -3.22
C THR A 69 17.08 8.89 -3.28
N TRP A 70 17.74 8.67 -4.41
CA TRP A 70 18.89 7.76 -4.51
C TRP A 70 20.12 8.27 -3.75
N SER A 71 20.24 9.60 -3.59
CA SER A 71 21.27 10.22 -2.76
C SER A 71 20.92 10.25 -1.26
N VAL A 72 19.66 9.99 -0.89
CA VAL A 72 19.28 9.77 0.51
C VAL A 72 19.86 8.41 0.93
N GLN A 73 20.76 8.43 1.92
CA GLN A 73 21.46 7.23 2.39
C GLN A 73 20.53 6.17 3.02
N LEU A 74 19.30 6.54 3.37
CA LEU A 74 18.35 5.70 4.09
C LEU A 74 17.74 4.63 3.15
N ASN A 75 17.81 3.37 3.58
CA ASN A 75 17.25 2.20 2.89
C ASN A 75 15.76 2.37 2.56
N ALA A 76 15.02 3.07 3.41
CA ALA A 76 13.62 3.45 3.21
C ALA A 76 13.39 4.29 1.93
N GLY A 77 14.28 5.24 1.63
CA GLY A 77 14.21 6.06 0.42
C GLY A 77 14.39 5.24 -0.85
N LYS A 78 15.35 4.31 -0.86
CA LYS A 78 15.58 3.38 -1.97
C LYS A 78 14.41 2.43 -2.19
N CYS A 79 13.78 1.95 -1.12
CA CYS A 79 12.60 1.08 -1.23
C CYS A 79 11.36 1.85 -1.70
N LEU A 80 11.12 3.07 -1.24
CA LEU A 80 10.01 3.89 -1.74
C LEU A 80 10.18 4.17 -3.24
N VAL A 81 11.40 4.52 -3.66
CA VAL A 81 11.74 4.71 -5.06
C VAL A 81 11.58 3.42 -5.86
N SER A 82 12.01 2.29 -5.31
CA SER A 82 11.83 0.97 -5.94
C SER A 82 10.35 0.61 -6.06
N LEU A 83 9.53 0.87 -5.05
CA LEU A 83 8.10 0.59 -5.07
C LEU A 83 7.37 1.48 -6.08
N VAL A 84 7.69 2.77 -6.11
CA VAL A 84 7.17 3.72 -7.11
C VAL A 84 7.63 3.27 -8.50
N THR A 85 8.93 3.03 -8.69
CA THR A 85 9.51 2.60 -9.97
C THR A 85 8.94 1.27 -10.42
N PHE A 86 8.76 0.29 -9.53
CA PHE A 86 8.20 -1.01 -9.84
C PHE A 86 6.72 -0.93 -10.16
N THR A 87 5.96 -0.12 -9.42
CA THR A 87 4.55 0.18 -9.74
C THR A 87 4.46 0.80 -11.14
N TYR A 88 5.28 1.83 -11.42
CA TYR A 88 5.37 2.46 -12.74
C TYR A 88 5.90 1.53 -13.82
N MET A 89 6.82 0.61 -13.52
CA MET A 89 7.38 -0.36 -14.46
C MET A 89 6.37 -1.46 -14.81
N VAL A 90 5.60 -1.95 -13.83
CA VAL A 90 4.46 -2.85 -14.10
C VAL A 90 3.42 -2.14 -14.97
N ARG A 91 3.22 -0.83 -14.78
CA ARG A 91 2.34 -0.02 -15.66
C ARG A 91 2.90 0.18 -17.06
N LEU A 92 4.18 0.51 -17.19
CA LEU A 92 4.85 0.62 -18.48
C LEU A 92 4.87 -0.72 -19.21
N TRP A 93 5.10 -1.82 -18.49
CA TRP A 93 5.03 -3.18 -19.00
C TRP A 93 3.62 -3.52 -19.51
N GLU A 94 2.56 -3.18 -18.77
CA GLU A 94 1.18 -3.33 -19.24
C GLU A 94 0.91 -2.50 -20.50
N ILE A 95 1.34 -1.23 -20.56
CA ILE A 95 1.16 -0.37 -21.73
C ILE A 95 1.93 -0.91 -22.95
N CYS A 96 3.17 -1.37 -22.76
CA CYS A 96 4.05 -1.83 -23.82
C CYS A 96 3.69 -3.24 -24.34
N ILE A 97 3.31 -4.17 -23.46
CA ILE A 97 2.98 -5.55 -23.85
C ILE A 97 1.54 -5.66 -24.32
N LEU A 98 0.60 -4.91 -23.74
CA LEU A 98 -0.79 -5.08 -24.12
C LEU A 98 -1.06 -4.55 -25.52
N ARG A 99 -0.43 -3.50 -26.07
CA ARG A 99 -0.68 -3.00 -27.46
C ARG A 99 -2.17 -2.97 -27.89
N ILE A 100 -3.12 -2.96 -26.96
CA ILE A 100 -4.52 -3.35 -27.24
C ILE A 100 -5.38 -2.12 -27.58
N TYR A 101 -4.86 -0.88 -27.52
CA TYR A 101 -5.69 0.30 -27.78
C TYR A 101 -4.90 1.44 -28.44
N ASP A 102 -5.43 1.94 -29.56
CA ASP A 102 -5.16 3.28 -30.08
C ASP A 102 -5.85 4.31 -29.16
N TYR A 103 -5.08 5.06 -28.39
CA TYR A 103 -5.63 6.11 -27.51
C TYR A 103 -5.59 7.47 -28.20
N GLU A 104 -6.75 8.10 -28.32
CA GLU A 104 -6.89 9.37 -29.05
C GLU A 104 -6.43 10.58 -28.21
N SER A 105 -6.53 10.55 -26.88
CA SER A 105 -6.27 11.72 -26.02
C SER A 105 -5.23 11.54 -24.91
N LEU A 106 -4.60 12.64 -24.47
CA LEU A 106 -3.69 12.66 -23.31
C LEU A 106 -4.43 12.37 -21.99
N ARG A 107 -5.71 12.76 -21.92
CA ARG A 107 -6.62 12.48 -20.80
C ARG A 107 -6.77 10.97 -20.58
N GLU A 108 -6.98 10.20 -21.63
CA GLU A 108 -7.08 8.73 -21.56
C GLU A 108 -5.78 8.08 -21.11
N ARG A 109 -4.63 8.58 -21.59
CA ARG A 109 -3.31 8.12 -21.16
C ARG A 109 -3.05 8.40 -19.68
N MET A 110 -3.45 9.56 -19.17
CA MET A 110 -3.32 9.90 -17.74
C MET A 110 -4.25 9.07 -16.85
N LEU A 111 -5.51 8.86 -17.26
CA LEU A 111 -6.43 7.98 -16.53
C LEU A 111 -5.89 6.54 -16.43
N GLN A 112 -4.99 6.11 -17.32
CA GLN A 112 -4.33 4.81 -17.25
C GLN A 112 -3.06 4.76 -16.41
N CYS A 113 -2.29 5.84 -16.36
CA CYS A 113 -1.14 5.92 -15.47
C CYS A 113 -1.57 5.92 -14.00
N PHE A 114 -2.72 6.54 -13.69
CA PHE A 114 -3.21 6.71 -12.32
C PHE A 114 -4.36 5.75 -11.95
N GLY A 115 -5.14 5.26 -12.92
CA GLY A 115 -6.09 4.19 -12.68
C GLY A 115 -5.42 2.82 -12.79
N PRO A 116 -5.62 1.89 -11.84
CA PRO A 116 -5.75 0.48 -12.22
C PRO A 116 -6.60 0.41 -13.49
N VAL A 117 -6.15 -0.25 -14.56
CA VAL A 117 -6.97 -0.47 -15.78
C VAL A 117 -8.33 -1.09 -15.41
N ILE A 118 -8.36 -1.78 -14.27
CA ILE A 118 -9.52 -2.30 -13.55
C ILE A 118 -10.54 -1.22 -13.17
N GLU A 119 -10.09 -0.07 -12.69
CA GLU A 119 -10.93 1.05 -12.27
C GLU A 119 -11.54 1.75 -13.48
N LEU A 120 -10.84 1.79 -14.62
CA LEU A 120 -11.37 2.27 -15.90
C LEU A 120 -12.49 1.37 -16.45
N CYS A 121 -12.36 0.05 -16.30
CA CYS A 121 -13.37 -0.90 -16.77
C CYS A 121 -14.60 -1.02 -15.85
N LEU A 122 -14.56 -0.44 -14.64
CA LEU A 122 -15.61 -0.57 -13.62
C LEU A 122 -16.12 0.79 -13.12
N LYS A 123 -15.88 1.87 -13.89
CA LYS A 123 -16.34 3.23 -13.55
C LYS A 123 -17.85 3.26 -13.35
N GLN A 124 -18.26 3.76 -12.19
CA GLN A 124 -19.64 4.18 -11.98
C GLN A 124 -19.71 5.68 -12.29
N GLN A 125 -20.79 6.10 -12.96
CA GLN A 125 -21.03 7.54 -13.11
C GLN A 125 -21.37 8.13 -11.74
N ALA A 126 -20.71 9.23 -11.38
CA ALA A 126 -21.12 9.98 -10.19
C ALA A 126 -22.53 10.56 -10.40
N PRO A 127 -23.23 10.95 -9.32
CA PRO A 127 -24.52 11.62 -9.44
C PRO A 127 -24.44 12.84 -10.37
N ALA A 128 -25.36 12.96 -11.33
CA ALA A 128 -25.39 14.12 -12.24
C ALA A 128 -25.59 15.45 -11.48
N ASP A 129 -26.31 15.41 -10.35
CA ASP A 129 -26.56 16.55 -9.48
C ASP A 129 -25.28 17.05 -8.78
N SER A 130 -24.93 18.31 -9.02
CA SER A 130 -23.74 18.97 -8.44
C SER A 130 -23.76 19.03 -6.92
N ARG A 131 -24.95 19.15 -6.29
CA ARG A 131 -25.07 19.14 -4.82
C ARG A 131 -24.74 17.77 -4.25
N LYS A 132 -25.18 16.70 -4.92
CA LYS A 132 -24.85 15.32 -4.52
C LYS A 132 -23.36 15.04 -4.70
N ARG A 133 -22.74 15.53 -5.78
CA ARG A 133 -21.29 15.44 -5.98
C ARG A 133 -20.50 16.17 -4.92
N LEU A 134 -20.91 17.39 -4.54
CA LEU A 134 -20.26 18.14 -3.47
C LEU A 134 -20.37 17.43 -2.11
N LYS A 135 -21.55 16.87 -1.80
CA LYS A 135 -21.74 16.07 -0.58
C LYS A 135 -20.85 14.82 -0.57
N LEU A 136 -20.76 14.12 -1.71
CA LEU A 136 -19.90 12.96 -1.86
C LEU A 136 -18.43 13.33 -1.67
N PHE A 137 -17.96 14.40 -2.31
CA PHE A 137 -16.61 14.92 -2.15
C PHE A 137 -16.31 15.30 -0.70
N GLY A 138 -17.24 15.98 -0.03
CA GLY A 138 -17.11 16.33 1.39
C GLY A 138 -17.00 15.09 2.29
N TRP A 139 -17.76 14.02 1.99
CA TRP A 139 -17.64 12.75 2.70
C TRP A 139 -16.30 12.06 2.47
N MET A 140 -15.83 12.01 1.22
CA MET A 140 -14.51 11.47 0.87
C MET A 140 -13.39 12.24 1.60
N LEU A 141 -13.45 13.57 1.60
CA LEU A 141 -12.48 14.41 2.32
C LEU A 141 -12.49 14.12 3.83
N PHE A 142 -13.67 13.97 4.43
CA PHE A 142 -13.80 13.59 5.84
C PHE A 142 -13.19 12.21 6.11
N GLU A 143 -13.49 11.20 5.29
CA GLU A 143 -12.94 9.85 5.39
C GLU A 143 -11.40 9.87 5.30
N MET A 144 -10.85 10.64 4.37
CA MET A 144 -9.40 10.81 4.21
C MET A 144 -8.76 11.45 5.44
N VAL A 145 -9.31 12.56 5.95
CA VAL A 145 -8.78 13.27 7.12
C VAL A 145 -8.87 12.40 8.38
N ALA A 146 -9.99 11.70 8.59
CA ALA A 146 -10.15 10.81 9.74
C ALA A 146 -9.11 9.67 9.72
N ASN A 147 -8.89 9.03 8.57
CA ASN A 147 -7.88 7.98 8.46
C ASN A 147 -6.45 8.52 8.62
N ALA A 148 -6.17 9.75 8.14
CA ALA A 148 -4.87 10.39 8.33
C ALA A 148 -4.59 10.70 9.81
N ILE A 149 -5.60 11.10 10.58
CA ILE A 149 -5.49 11.30 12.03
C ILE A 149 -5.20 9.96 12.73
N VAL A 150 -5.94 8.90 12.42
CA VAL A 150 -5.71 7.56 13.00
C VAL A 150 -4.31 7.05 12.66
N TYR A 151 -3.87 7.24 11.41
CA TYR A 151 -2.51 6.93 10.97
C TYR A 151 -1.46 7.66 11.84
N ALA A 152 -1.60 8.98 11.99
CA ALA A 152 -0.68 9.79 12.78
C ALA A 152 -0.63 9.35 14.26
N MET A 153 -1.80 9.06 14.85
CA MET A 153 -1.88 8.53 16.21
C MET A 153 -1.17 7.18 16.35
N ALA A 154 -1.35 6.27 15.40
CA ALA A 154 -0.68 4.97 15.41
C ALA A 154 0.85 5.12 15.33
N ILE A 155 1.34 6.02 14.47
CA ILE A 155 2.78 6.31 14.36
C ILE A 155 3.33 6.87 15.68
N VAL A 156 2.65 7.83 16.31
CA VAL A 156 3.07 8.38 17.61
C VAL A 156 3.16 7.28 18.66
N LEU A 157 2.16 6.40 18.74
CA LEU A 157 2.18 5.28 19.69
C LEU A 157 3.34 4.30 19.40
N ILE A 158 3.61 3.98 18.13
CA ILE A 158 4.75 3.13 17.74
C ILE A 158 6.09 3.77 18.15
N GLN A 159 6.21 5.09 18.00
CA GLN A 159 7.41 5.85 18.41
C GLN A 159 7.59 5.89 19.93
N GLN A 160 6.49 5.99 20.68
CA GLN A 160 6.49 6.06 22.15
C GLN A 160 6.58 4.68 22.83
N ARG A 161 6.72 3.60 22.06
CA ARG A 161 6.62 2.22 22.58
C ARG A 161 7.57 1.90 23.74
N TYR A 162 8.81 2.39 23.69
CA TYR A 162 9.81 2.10 24.71
C TYR A 162 9.57 2.89 25.99
N GLU A 163 9.26 4.18 25.85
CA GLU A 163 8.97 5.06 26.99
C GLU A 163 7.71 4.60 27.73
N TRP A 164 6.71 4.11 27.00
CA TRP A 164 5.42 3.73 27.58
C TRP A 164 5.28 2.23 27.85
N GLY A 165 6.34 1.43 27.60
CA GLY A 165 6.32 -0.01 27.79
C GLY A 165 5.24 -0.72 26.97
N ILE A 166 4.95 -0.25 25.76
CA ILE A 166 3.91 -0.82 24.90
C ILE A 166 4.33 -2.23 24.47
N PRO A 167 3.51 -3.26 24.75
CA PRO A 167 3.85 -4.63 24.37
C PRO A 167 4.01 -4.79 22.86
N LEU A 168 4.96 -5.63 22.43
CA LEU A 168 5.29 -5.80 21.02
C LEU A 168 4.10 -6.25 20.14
N PHE A 169 3.18 -7.06 20.68
CA PHE A 169 1.97 -7.44 19.95
C PHE A 169 1.03 -6.25 19.65
N VAL A 170 1.01 -5.25 20.53
CA VAL A 170 0.28 -4.00 20.30
C VAL A 170 0.95 -3.18 19.20
N VAL A 171 2.28 -3.13 19.19
CA VAL A 171 3.05 -2.47 18.12
C VAL A 171 2.73 -3.08 16.75
N TYR A 172 2.72 -4.41 16.64
CA TYR A 172 2.32 -5.07 15.38
C TYR A 172 0.87 -4.77 14.97
N GLY A 173 -0.05 -4.71 15.95
CA GLY A 173 -1.43 -4.28 15.70
C GLY A 173 -1.52 -2.84 15.19
N LEU A 174 -0.75 -1.91 15.78
CA LEU A 174 -0.66 -0.53 15.34
C LEU A 174 -0.10 -0.44 13.91
N CYS A 175 0.95 -1.18 13.59
CA CYS A 175 1.48 -1.24 12.23
C CYS A 175 0.43 -1.76 11.22
N ALA A 176 -0.39 -2.73 11.60
CA ALA A 176 -1.48 -3.21 10.75
C ALA A 176 -2.53 -2.12 10.50
N VAL A 177 -2.87 -1.34 11.54
CA VAL A 177 -3.75 -0.16 11.42
C VAL A 177 -3.12 0.90 10.52
N THR A 178 -1.83 1.15 10.63
CA THR A 178 -1.07 2.05 9.75
C THR A 178 -1.19 1.63 8.29
N VAL A 179 -0.97 0.34 7.98
CA VAL A 179 -1.12 -0.18 6.60
C VAL A 179 -2.56 0.00 6.10
N LEU A 180 -3.56 -0.33 6.92
CA LEU A 180 -4.96 -0.20 6.54
C LEU A 180 -5.33 1.27 6.24
N THR A 181 -4.93 2.19 7.12
CA THR A 181 -5.24 3.63 7.00
C THR A 181 -4.57 4.26 5.79
N VAL A 182 -3.30 3.93 5.50
CA VAL A 182 -2.59 4.42 4.30
C VAL A 182 -3.29 3.96 3.02
N LEU A 183 -3.64 2.68 2.92
CA LEU A 183 -4.33 2.15 1.74
C LEU A 183 -5.73 2.75 1.57
N THR A 184 -6.44 3.02 2.67
CA THR A 184 -7.72 3.72 2.61
C THR A 184 -7.56 5.17 2.15
N VAL A 185 -6.56 5.90 2.67
CA VAL A 185 -6.26 7.27 2.22
C VAL A 185 -5.93 7.29 0.72
N GLU A 186 -5.07 6.38 0.25
CA GLU A 186 -4.74 6.24 -1.16
C GLU A 186 -5.98 5.96 -2.03
N GLY A 187 -6.83 5.01 -1.63
CA GLY A 187 -8.05 4.67 -2.34
C GLY A 187 -9.03 5.85 -2.44
N VAL A 188 -9.26 6.56 -1.34
CA VAL A 188 -10.14 7.73 -1.30
C VAL A 188 -9.58 8.88 -2.12
N PHE A 189 -8.27 9.10 -2.07
CA PHE A 189 -7.60 10.11 -2.88
C PHE A 189 -7.77 9.83 -4.38
N ASN A 190 -7.60 8.57 -4.81
CA ASN A 190 -7.86 8.16 -6.18
C ASN A 190 -9.33 8.41 -6.57
N GLU A 191 -10.30 8.04 -5.73
CA GLU A 191 -11.73 8.32 -5.96
C GLU A 191 -12.00 9.81 -6.18
N MET A 192 -11.38 10.68 -5.38
CA MET A 192 -11.50 12.13 -5.51
C MET A 192 -10.90 12.65 -6.83
N ILE A 193 -9.75 12.13 -7.26
CA ILE A 193 -9.13 12.49 -8.55
C ILE A 193 -10.08 12.18 -9.70
N PHE A 194 -10.63 10.97 -9.77
CA PHE A 194 -11.58 10.60 -10.83
C PHE A 194 -12.84 11.45 -10.80
N LEU A 195 -13.38 11.71 -9.60
CA LEU A 195 -14.56 12.55 -9.44
C LEU A 195 -14.33 13.97 -10.00
N VAL A 196 -13.14 14.53 -9.80
CA VAL A 196 -12.76 15.87 -10.29
C VAL A 196 -12.44 15.86 -11.79
N LEU A 197 -11.71 14.87 -12.30
CA LEU A 197 -11.21 14.85 -13.69
C LEU A 197 -12.26 14.47 -14.73
N ASP A 198 -13.19 13.56 -14.41
CA ASP A 198 -14.19 13.08 -15.36
C ASP A 198 -15.58 12.87 -14.78
N GLY A 199 -15.77 13.13 -13.49
CA GLY A 199 -17.07 12.94 -12.84
C GLY A 199 -17.44 11.47 -12.67
N SER A 200 -16.48 10.53 -12.76
CA SER A 200 -16.68 9.12 -12.43
C SER A 200 -16.16 8.80 -11.03
N ILE A 201 -16.62 7.67 -10.49
CA ILE A 201 -16.12 7.13 -9.24
C ILE A 201 -15.61 5.71 -9.55
N PRO A 202 -14.32 5.43 -9.33
CA PRO A 202 -13.80 4.08 -9.47
C PRO A 202 -14.35 3.18 -8.35
N PRO A 203 -14.34 1.86 -8.52
CA PRO A 203 -14.65 0.97 -7.41
C PRO A 203 -13.70 1.21 -6.25
N LYS A 204 -14.24 1.30 -5.03
CA LYS A 204 -13.44 1.44 -3.82
C LYS A 204 -12.32 0.40 -3.75
N LEU A 205 -11.11 0.84 -3.43
CA LEU A 205 -9.96 -0.03 -3.19
C LEU A 205 -10.21 -0.96 -2.00
N MET A 206 -10.78 -0.41 -0.93
CA MET A 206 -11.09 -1.08 0.33
C MET A 206 -12.58 -1.00 0.64
N VAL A 207 -13.20 -2.09 1.10
CA VAL A 207 -14.62 -2.14 1.48
C VAL A 207 -14.78 -2.71 2.89
N TYR A 208 -14.47 -1.90 3.90
CA TYR A 208 -14.58 -2.25 5.32
C TYR A 208 -14.06 -3.67 5.63
N PRO A 209 -12.76 -3.95 5.39
CA PRO A 209 -12.23 -5.31 5.50
C PRO A 209 -12.37 -5.92 6.89
N TYR A 210 -12.43 -5.09 7.94
CA TYR A 210 -12.66 -5.52 9.32
C TYR A 210 -14.09 -6.07 9.57
N LEU A 211 -15.02 -5.91 8.64
CA LEU A 211 -16.38 -6.49 8.71
C LEU A 211 -16.49 -7.84 7.98
N SER A 212 -15.38 -8.42 7.54
CA SER A 212 -15.38 -9.71 6.85
C SER A 212 -15.82 -10.86 7.77
N LEU A 213 -16.66 -11.75 7.26
CA LEU A 213 -17.12 -12.96 7.98
C LEU A 213 -16.53 -14.25 7.39
N SER A 214 -15.57 -14.12 6.48
CA SER A 214 -14.72 -15.20 5.99
C SER A 214 -13.40 -14.64 5.46
N VAL A 215 -12.32 -15.40 5.56
CA VAL A 215 -11.00 -15.09 5.01
C VAL A 215 -11.10 -14.93 3.50
N ARG A 216 -11.92 -15.75 2.84
CA ARG A 216 -12.25 -15.56 1.42
C ARG A 216 -12.87 -14.19 1.16
N GLU A 217 -13.87 -13.76 1.94
CA GLU A 217 -14.52 -12.45 1.76
C GLU A 217 -13.52 -11.31 1.96
N PHE A 218 -12.66 -11.41 2.99
CA PHE A 218 -11.60 -10.45 3.25
C PHE A 218 -10.74 -10.23 1.99
N TRP A 219 -10.09 -11.28 1.49
CA TRP A 219 -9.12 -11.16 0.39
C TRP A 219 -9.73 -11.00 -1.00
N SER A 220 -10.96 -11.46 -1.24
CA SER A 220 -11.56 -11.44 -2.59
C SER A 220 -12.53 -10.30 -2.83
N LYS A 221 -13.08 -9.69 -1.78
CA LYS A 221 -14.14 -8.68 -1.91
C LYS A 221 -13.86 -7.36 -1.22
N ARG A 222 -13.05 -7.34 -0.15
CA ARG A 222 -12.96 -6.18 0.74
C ARG A 222 -11.56 -5.60 0.87
N TRP A 223 -10.53 -6.42 0.79
CA TRP A 223 -9.14 -6.02 0.84
C TRP A 223 -8.59 -5.81 -0.58
N ASN A 224 -8.04 -4.62 -0.81
CA ASN A 224 -7.32 -4.22 -2.02
C ASN A 224 -7.89 -4.84 -3.31
N ARG A 225 -9.10 -4.42 -3.67
CA ARG A 225 -9.85 -4.99 -4.80
C ARG A 225 -9.13 -4.85 -6.13
N ALA A 226 -8.30 -3.81 -6.28
CA ALA A 226 -7.44 -3.63 -7.44
C ALA A 226 -6.43 -4.77 -7.55
N VAL A 227 -5.64 -5.01 -6.50
CA VAL A 227 -4.67 -6.14 -6.47
C VAL A 227 -5.38 -7.48 -6.63
N HIS A 228 -6.53 -7.69 -5.99
CA HIS A 228 -7.32 -8.91 -6.17
C HIS A 228 -7.63 -9.18 -7.66
N TYR A 229 -8.11 -8.17 -8.38
CA TYR A 229 -8.41 -8.33 -9.80
C TYR A 229 -7.15 -8.64 -10.61
N LEU A 230 -6.03 -7.94 -10.38
CA LEU A 230 -4.78 -8.18 -11.11
C LEU A 230 -4.32 -9.62 -10.92
N LEU A 231 -4.24 -10.06 -9.66
CA LEU A 231 -3.86 -11.43 -9.31
C LEU A 231 -4.83 -12.47 -9.88
N LYS A 232 -6.13 -12.16 -9.87
CA LYS A 232 -7.14 -13.04 -10.46
C LYS A 232 -6.95 -13.17 -11.97
N ARG A 233 -6.74 -12.06 -12.67
CA ARG A 233 -6.61 -12.00 -14.13
C ARG A 233 -5.31 -12.61 -14.63
N TYR A 234 -4.20 -12.32 -13.96
CA TYR A 234 -2.87 -12.68 -14.45
C TYR A 234 -2.29 -13.96 -13.84
N ILE A 235 -2.82 -14.42 -12.70
CA ILE A 235 -2.34 -15.64 -12.06
C ILE A 235 -3.46 -16.68 -11.93
N TYR A 236 -4.54 -16.33 -11.23
CA TYR A 236 -5.58 -17.32 -10.90
C TYR A 236 -6.29 -17.90 -12.13
N ILE A 237 -6.78 -17.06 -13.04
CA ILE A 237 -7.53 -17.49 -14.24
C ILE A 237 -6.61 -18.29 -15.18
N PRO A 238 -5.39 -17.82 -15.53
CA PRO A 238 -4.45 -18.62 -16.31
C PRO A 238 -4.16 -19.98 -15.65
N ALA A 239 -3.86 -20.00 -14.35
CA ALA A 239 -3.61 -21.25 -13.62
C ALA A 239 -4.82 -22.20 -13.65
N LYS A 240 -6.03 -21.66 -13.46
CA LYS A 240 -7.27 -22.45 -13.37
C LYS A 240 -7.76 -22.97 -14.71
N VAL A 241 -7.74 -22.10 -15.74
CA VAL A 241 -8.39 -22.34 -17.03
C VAL A 241 -7.39 -22.83 -18.07
N GLN A 242 -6.23 -22.18 -18.19
CA GLN A 242 -5.26 -22.51 -19.23
C GLN A 242 -4.38 -23.70 -18.83
N LEU A 243 -3.99 -23.78 -17.55
CA LEU A 243 -3.17 -24.88 -17.02
C LEU A 243 -4.00 -26.02 -16.40
N GLY A 244 -5.33 -25.89 -16.35
CA GLY A 244 -6.22 -26.93 -15.81
C GLY A 244 -6.05 -27.23 -14.32
N LEU A 245 -5.37 -26.37 -13.55
CA LEU A 245 -5.10 -26.63 -12.14
C LEU A 245 -6.39 -26.60 -11.31
N ASN A 246 -6.44 -27.37 -10.22
CA ASN A 246 -7.58 -27.30 -9.32
C ASN A 246 -7.63 -25.93 -8.60
N SER A 247 -8.79 -25.56 -8.05
CA SER A 247 -8.97 -24.21 -7.49
C SER A 247 -8.09 -23.95 -6.27
N LYS A 248 -7.75 -24.98 -5.49
CA LYS A 248 -6.87 -24.86 -4.32
C LYS A 248 -5.45 -24.52 -4.75
N VAL A 249 -4.92 -25.21 -5.77
CA VAL A 249 -3.59 -24.94 -6.33
C VAL A 249 -3.55 -23.57 -6.98
N ALA A 250 -4.57 -23.19 -7.76
CA ALA A 250 -4.65 -21.85 -8.35
C ALA A 250 -4.67 -20.75 -7.28
N THR A 251 -5.44 -20.91 -6.18
CA THR A 251 -5.43 -20.00 -5.03
C THR A 251 -4.03 -19.92 -4.41
N PHE A 252 -3.39 -21.07 -4.15
CA PHE A 252 -2.03 -21.11 -3.59
C PHE A 252 -1.03 -20.33 -4.44
N LEU A 253 -0.98 -20.60 -5.75
CA LEU A 253 -0.08 -19.89 -6.68
C LEU A 253 -0.36 -18.39 -6.73
N THR A 254 -1.64 -18.00 -6.64
CA THR A 254 -2.05 -16.58 -6.62
C THR A 254 -1.47 -15.84 -5.41
N PHE A 255 -1.52 -16.45 -4.23
CA PHE A 255 -0.94 -15.88 -3.02
C PHE A 255 0.59 -15.89 -3.03
N VAL A 256 1.22 -16.96 -3.55
CA VAL A 256 2.67 -16.98 -3.76
C VAL A 256 3.11 -15.84 -4.68
N GLY A 257 2.42 -15.65 -5.81
CA GLY A 257 2.68 -14.53 -6.72
C GLY A 257 2.50 -13.17 -6.03
N SER A 258 1.51 -13.04 -5.14
CA SER A 258 1.36 -11.84 -4.32
C SER A 258 2.53 -11.64 -3.36
N GLY A 259 3.03 -12.69 -2.71
CA GLY A 259 4.20 -12.62 -1.83
C GLY A 259 5.47 -12.22 -2.60
N VAL A 260 5.69 -12.81 -3.78
CA VAL A 260 6.80 -12.45 -4.67
C VAL A 260 6.75 -10.96 -5.04
N TYR A 261 5.55 -10.45 -5.32
CA TYR A 261 5.37 -9.02 -5.61
C TYR A 261 5.81 -8.12 -4.45
N HIS A 262 5.59 -8.53 -3.19
CA HIS A 262 5.97 -7.74 -2.02
C HIS A 262 7.46 -7.82 -1.67
N ILE A 263 8.15 -8.93 -1.98
CA ILE A 263 9.59 -9.06 -1.67
C ILE A 263 10.49 -8.26 -2.61
N VAL A 264 10.05 -7.94 -3.84
CA VAL A 264 10.86 -7.18 -4.80
C VAL A 264 11.32 -5.82 -4.23
N PRO A 265 10.43 -4.93 -3.74
CA PRO A 265 10.86 -3.66 -3.17
C PRO A 265 11.68 -3.84 -1.89
N LEU A 266 11.36 -4.85 -1.06
CA LEU A 266 12.10 -5.16 0.16
C LEU A 266 13.53 -5.62 -0.13
N TYR A 267 13.71 -6.46 -1.14
CA TYR A 267 15.02 -6.92 -1.60
C TYR A 267 15.88 -5.75 -2.09
N VAL A 268 15.29 -4.81 -2.84
CA VAL A 268 15.99 -3.58 -3.25
C VAL A 268 16.33 -2.68 -2.06
N GLY A 269 15.52 -2.71 -1.01
CA GLY A 269 15.80 -2.09 0.28
C GLY A 269 16.87 -2.78 1.12
N ASN A 270 17.54 -3.83 0.62
CA ASN A 270 18.51 -4.66 1.34
C ASN A 270 17.98 -5.31 2.63
N VAL A 271 16.68 -5.60 2.68
CA VAL A 271 16.08 -6.37 3.77
C VAL A 271 16.64 -7.80 3.76
N SER A 272 16.90 -8.35 4.95
CA SER A 272 17.46 -9.68 5.16
C SER A 272 16.63 -10.79 4.51
N ASN A 273 17.30 -11.87 4.10
CA ASN A 273 16.64 -13.04 3.52
C ASN A 273 15.60 -13.67 4.46
N GLU A 274 15.80 -13.58 5.78
CA GLU A 274 14.84 -14.06 6.77
C GLU A 274 13.52 -13.28 6.71
N SER A 275 13.60 -11.95 6.66
CA SER A 275 12.43 -11.08 6.50
C SER A 275 11.78 -11.22 5.13
N LEU A 276 12.55 -11.39 4.06
CA LEU A 276 11.97 -11.70 2.74
C LEU A 276 11.18 -13.02 2.78
N LEU A 277 11.71 -14.05 3.44
CA LEU A 277 11.03 -15.32 3.62
C LEU A 277 9.77 -15.15 4.48
N SER A 278 9.81 -14.36 5.57
CA SER A 278 8.64 -14.12 6.41
C SER A 278 7.50 -13.48 5.62
N MET A 279 7.82 -12.54 4.72
CA MET A 279 6.83 -11.92 3.84
C MET A 279 6.13 -12.96 2.95
N VAL A 280 6.88 -13.86 2.30
CA VAL A 280 6.29 -14.92 1.47
C VAL A 280 5.46 -15.89 2.34
N LEU A 281 5.97 -16.27 3.51
CA LEU A 281 5.28 -17.15 4.44
C LEU A 281 3.94 -16.58 4.90
N PHE A 282 3.84 -15.26 5.12
CA PHE A 282 2.57 -14.60 5.41
C PHE A 282 1.52 -14.92 4.34
N PHE A 283 1.83 -14.69 3.07
CA PHE A 283 0.87 -14.94 1.98
C PHE A 283 0.58 -16.43 1.78
N VAL A 284 1.55 -17.30 1.98
CA VAL A 284 1.34 -18.76 1.97
C VAL A 284 0.33 -19.17 3.05
N LEU A 285 0.46 -18.66 4.27
CA LEU A 285 -0.50 -18.91 5.34
C LEU A 285 -1.91 -18.42 4.99
N GLN A 286 -2.02 -17.24 4.37
CA GLN A 286 -3.32 -16.72 3.92
C GLN A 286 -4.00 -17.65 2.89
N ALA A 287 -3.21 -18.24 1.98
CA ALA A 287 -3.72 -19.24 1.05
C ALA A 287 -4.26 -20.49 1.77
N ILE A 288 -3.49 -20.99 2.74
CA ILE A 288 -3.87 -22.16 3.55
C ILE A 288 -5.17 -21.86 4.31
N PHE A 289 -5.26 -20.73 5.00
CA PHE A 289 -6.47 -20.33 5.72
C PHE A 289 -7.69 -20.26 4.81
N MET A 290 -7.56 -19.69 3.61
CA MET A 290 -8.66 -19.63 2.65
C MET A 290 -9.07 -21.00 2.11
N ILE A 291 -8.13 -21.93 1.94
CA ILE A 291 -8.40 -23.29 1.46
C ILE A 291 -9.07 -24.14 2.55
N VAL A 292 -8.63 -23.99 3.80
CA VAL A 292 -9.10 -24.76 4.97
C VAL A 292 -10.41 -24.22 5.53
N GLU A 293 -10.72 -22.93 5.35
CA GLU A 293 -11.96 -22.31 5.83
C GLU A 293 -13.23 -23.04 5.38
N VAL A 294 -13.31 -23.44 4.11
CA VAL A 294 -14.51 -24.10 3.55
C VAL A 294 -14.78 -25.48 4.18
N PRO A 295 -13.81 -26.42 4.27
CA PRO A 295 -14.07 -27.71 4.90
C PRO A 295 -14.34 -27.62 6.41
N LEU A 296 -13.97 -26.53 7.08
CA LEU A 296 -14.32 -26.29 8.48
C LEU A 296 -15.81 -25.94 8.68
N GLY A 297 -16.56 -25.68 7.60
CA GLY A 297 -18.00 -25.40 7.68
C GLY A 297 -18.30 -24.08 8.38
N GLU A 298 -17.42 -23.10 8.23
CA GLU A 298 -17.47 -21.73 8.75
C GLU A 298 -18.85 -21.05 8.63
N LYS A 299 -19.63 -21.40 7.60
CA LYS A 299 -20.98 -20.88 7.38
C LYS A 299 -21.97 -21.21 8.50
N HIS A 300 -21.76 -22.30 9.23
CA HIS A 300 -22.64 -22.73 10.32
C HIS A 300 -22.26 -22.11 11.68
N TRP A 301 -21.12 -21.42 11.75
CA TRP A 301 -20.67 -20.79 12.98
C TRP A 301 -21.48 -19.51 13.26
N PRO A 302 -21.68 -19.15 14.54
CA PRO A 302 -22.24 -17.85 14.89
C PRO A 302 -21.36 -16.72 14.35
N THR A 303 -21.96 -15.56 14.03
CA THR A 303 -21.28 -14.41 13.42
C THR A 303 -20.03 -13.97 14.18
N SER A 304 -20.06 -13.99 15.52
CA SER A 304 -18.93 -13.64 16.38
C SER A 304 -17.74 -14.57 16.16
N LEU A 305 -17.96 -15.89 16.07
CA LEU A 305 -16.90 -16.87 15.85
C LEU A 305 -16.31 -16.75 14.44
N ARG A 306 -17.13 -16.47 13.44
CA ARG A 306 -16.67 -16.19 12.07
C ARG A 306 -15.79 -14.94 12.02
N TRP A 307 -16.21 -13.88 12.68
CA TRP A 307 -15.42 -12.66 12.78
C TRP A 307 -14.10 -12.90 13.50
N LEU A 308 -14.13 -13.60 14.64
CA LEU A 308 -12.93 -13.96 15.40
C LEU A 308 -11.97 -14.82 14.56
N TRP A 309 -12.50 -15.79 13.80
CA TRP A 309 -11.72 -16.59 12.87
C TRP A 309 -10.99 -15.73 11.83
N VAL A 310 -11.70 -14.82 11.16
CA VAL A 310 -11.08 -13.92 10.19
C VAL A 310 -10.01 -13.06 10.87
N PHE A 311 -10.32 -12.49 12.03
CA PHE A 311 -9.39 -11.67 12.79
C PHE A 311 -8.11 -12.45 13.15
N CYS A 312 -8.24 -13.68 13.66
CA CYS A 312 -7.09 -14.52 13.98
C CYS A 312 -6.27 -14.89 12.73
N CYS A 313 -6.93 -15.23 11.62
CA CYS A 313 -6.23 -15.59 10.38
C CYS A 313 -5.51 -14.41 9.72
N THR A 314 -6.04 -13.19 9.82
CA THR A 314 -5.43 -12.00 9.20
C THR A 314 -4.42 -11.32 10.12
N PHE A 315 -4.77 -11.11 11.39
CA PHE A 315 -3.92 -10.38 12.34
C PHE A 315 -2.97 -11.29 13.14
N GLY A 316 -3.29 -12.57 13.32
CA GLY A 316 -2.40 -13.53 13.99
C GLY A 316 -1.00 -13.60 13.35
N PRO A 317 -0.87 -13.81 12.02
CA PRO A 317 0.41 -13.86 11.35
C PRO A 317 0.96 -12.47 10.97
N VAL A 318 0.39 -11.36 11.46
CA VAL A 318 0.73 -10.01 10.97
C VAL A 318 2.19 -9.64 11.20
N LYS A 319 2.83 -10.23 12.22
CA LYS A 319 4.28 -10.10 12.44
C LYS A 319 5.08 -10.49 11.19
N LEU A 320 4.69 -11.55 10.49
CA LEU A 320 5.39 -12.04 9.28
C LEU A 320 5.31 -11.03 8.13
N PHE A 321 4.23 -10.24 8.08
CA PHE A 321 4.01 -9.18 7.10
C PHE A 321 4.70 -7.88 7.47
N VAL A 322 4.64 -7.49 8.75
CA VAL A 322 5.11 -6.18 9.23
C VAL A 322 6.61 -6.15 9.49
N SER A 323 7.21 -7.24 10.01
CA SER A 323 8.63 -7.25 10.40
C SER A 323 9.59 -6.85 9.26
N PRO A 324 9.39 -7.30 7.99
CA PRO A 324 10.26 -6.88 6.89
C PRO A 324 10.23 -5.38 6.61
N TYR A 325 9.09 -4.73 6.83
CA TYR A 325 8.97 -3.28 6.70
C TYR A 325 9.58 -2.54 7.87
N LEU A 326 9.55 -3.12 9.08
CA LEU A 326 10.25 -2.56 10.23
C LEU A 326 11.76 -2.66 10.02
N GLU A 327 12.26 -3.79 9.56
CA GLU A 327 13.68 -3.95 9.22
C GLU A 327 14.12 -2.94 8.15
N LEU A 328 13.30 -2.70 7.13
CA LEU A 328 13.59 -1.74 6.07
C LEU A 328 13.87 -0.31 6.58
N ILE A 329 13.23 0.09 7.69
CA ILE A 329 13.39 1.41 8.31
C ILE A 329 14.36 1.36 9.50
N ASP A 330 15.19 0.31 9.59
CA ASP A 330 16.14 0.05 10.67
C ASP A 330 15.48 0.01 12.06
N PHE A 331 14.20 -0.36 12.10
CA PHE A 331 13.47 -0.53 13.35
C PHE A 331 13.84 -1.88 13.96
N THR A 332 14.77 -1.84 14.91
CA THR A 332 15.09 -2.99 15.76
C THR A 332 13.97 -3.19 16.79
N PRO A 333 13.33 -4.38 16.84
CA PRO A 333 12.29 -4.68 17.81
C PRO A 333 12.79 -4.89 19.24
#